data_AF-A0A9Q5WAK6-F1
#
_entry.id   AF-A0A9Q5WAK6-F1
#
_cell.length_a   1.000
_cell.length_b   1.000
_cell.length_c   1.000
_cell.angle_alpha   90.00
_cell.angle_beta   90.00
_cell.angle_gamma   90.00
#
_symmetry.space_group_name_H-M   'P 1'
#
loop_
_entity.id
_entity.type
_entity.pdbx_description
1 polymer ?
#
loop_
_entity_poly.entity_id
_entity_poly.type
_entity_poly.pdbx_seq_one_letter_code
_entity_poly.pdbx_strand_id
1 'polypeptide(L)'
;MKTVERVDTTNNSPITQPQNIQQAILAALTQARQVCDQQGDNSPECAVAWDRIEELQAQNAHQQQLKHYLTSLESYCERYPDAVECLIYDL
;
A
#
# COMPACT_ATOMS: atom_id res chain seq x y z
N MET A 1 38.53 7.84 -33.86
CA MET A 1 37.18 8.38 -34.13
C MET A 1 36.16 7.37 -33.61
N LYS A 2 35.32 7.83 -32.65
CA LYS A 2 34.10 7.25 -32.06
C LYS A 2 34.20 5.95 -31.23
N THR A 3 34.06 6.12 -29.93
CA THR A 3 33.65 5.15 -28.90
C THR A 3 32.19 4.74 -29.09
N VAL A 4 31.89 3.46 -28.81
CA VAL A 4 30.53 3.00 -28.47
C VAL A 4 30.68 2.16 -27.20
N GLU A 5 30.27 2.74 -26.08
CA GLU A 5 30.07 2.00 -24.84
C GLU A 5 28.80 1.16 -24.99
N ARG A 6 28.93 -0.14 -24.78
CA ARG A 6 27.77 -1.03 -24.66
C ARG A 6 27.15 -0.76 -23.30
N VAL A 7 25.94 -0.20 -23.31
CA VAL A 7 25.11 -0.04 -22.12
C VAL A 7 24.67 -1.44 -21.68
N ASP A 8 25.21 -1.89 -20.55
CA ASP A 8 24.79 -3.13 -19.92
C ASP A 8 23.33 -3.00 -19.45
N THR A 9 22.49 -3.89 -19.96
CA THR A 9 21.09 -4.03 -19.55
C THR A 9 21.02 -4.62 -18.15
N THR A 10 21.10 -3.77 -17.13
CA THR A 10 20.63 -4.09 -15.78
C THR A 10 19.57 -3.08 -15.38
N ASN A 11 18.31 -3.38 -15.68
CA ASN A 11 17.21 -2.75 -14.95
C ASN A 11 16.25 -3.82 -14.46
N ASN A 12 16.82 -4.78 -13.74
CA ASN A 12 16.07 -5.59 -12.79
C ASN A 12 16.20 -4.90 -11.43
N SER A 13 15.56 -3.73 -11.30
CA SER A 13 15.37 -3.12 -9.99
C SER A 13 14.44 -4.03 -9.21
N PRO A 14 14.85 -4.56 -8.04
CA PRO A 14 13.89 -5.14 -7.12
C PRO A 14 12.91 -4.02 -6.80
N ILE A 15 11.61 -4.24 -7.04
CA ILE A 15 10.58 -3.41 -6.43
C ILE A 15 10.67 -3.74 -4.94
N THR A 16 11.57 -3.06 -4.24
CA THR A 16 11.77 -3.23 -2.81
C THR A 16 10.47 -2.83 -2.15
N GLN A 17 9.65 -3.84 -1.80
CA GLN A 17 8.50 -3.64 -0.95
C GLN A 17 9.00 -2.89 0.28
N PRO A 18 8.46 -1.70 0.56
CA PRO A 18 8.92 -0.88 1.65
C PRO A 18 8.77 -1.67 2.94
N GLN A 19 9.84 -1.79 3.73
CA GLN A 19 9.77 -2.41 5.07
C GLN A 19 8.77 -1.67 5.99
N ASN A 20 8.33 -0.47 5.58
CA ASN A 20 7.24 0.29 6.17
C ASN A 20 6.44 1.02 5.06
N ILE A 21 5.18 0.64 4.84
CA ILE A 21 4.30 1.26 3.84
C ILE A 21 4.10 2.77 4.06
N GLN A 22 4.14 3.26 5.31
CA GLN A 22 4.04 4.70 5.56
C GLN A 22 5.25 5.47 5.00
N GLN A 23 6.46 4.92 5.14
CA GLN A 23 7.66 5.53 4.55
C GLN A 23 7.57 5.56 3.02
N ALA A 24 6.99 4.51 2.44
CA ALA A 24 6.73 4.43 1.00
C ALA A 24 5.79 5.52 0.50
N ILE A 25 4.68 5.73 1.21
CA ILE A 25 3.69 6.76 0.88
C ILE A 25 4.35 8.13 0.94
N LEU A 26 5.16 8.42 1.97
CA LEU A 26 5.87 9.70 2.08
C LEU A 26 6.89 9.92 0.96
N ALA A 27 7.63 8.87 0.58
CA ALA A 27 8.56 8.92 -0.54
C ALA A 27 7.82 9.14 -1.88
N ALA A 28 6.73 8.41 -2.10
CA ALA A 28 5.88 8.56 -3.28
C ALA A 28 5.24 9.96 -3.36
N LEU A 29 4.82 10.53 -2.23
CA LEU A 29 4.29 11.90 -2.16
C LEU A 29 5.32 12.94 -2.62
N THR A 30 6.58 12.79 -2.18
CA THR A 30 7.67 13.67 -2.61
C THR A 30 7.93 13.53 -4.10
N GLN A 31 7.94 12.30 -4.61
CA GLN A 31 8.13 12.03 -6.04
C GLN A 31 6.98 12.56 -6.89
N ALA A 32 5.72 12.35 -6.49
CA ALA A 32 4.57 12.83 -7.24
C ALA A 32 4.58 14.35 -7.35
N ARG A 33 4.88 15.07 -6.26
CA ARG A 33 5.04 16.53 -6.30
C ARG A 33 6.13 16.96 -7.28
N GLN A 34 7.30 16.32 -7.23
CA GLN A 34 8.39 16.62 -8.17
C GLN A 34 8.01 16.36 -9.62
N VAL A 35 7.29 15.27 -9.90
CA VAL A 35 6.82 14.92 -11.25
C VAL A 35 5.80 15.95 -11.74
N CYS A 36 4.82 16.30 -10.91
CA CYS A 36 3.82 17.32 -11.24
C CYS A 36 4.46 18.70 -11.46
N ASP A 37 5.43 19.10 -10.62
CA ASP A 37 6.16 20.36 -10.79
C ASP A 37 6.98 20.40 -12.09
N GLN A 38 7.51 19.25 -12.53
CA GLN A 38 8.36 19.17 -13.73
C GLN A 38 7.57 18.98 -15.03
N GLN A 39 6.54 18.15 -15.01
CA GLN A 39 5.76 17.76 -16.20
C GLN A 39 4.46 18.59 -16.33
N GLY A 40 4.07 19.30 -15.27
CA GLY A 40 2.83 20.06 -15.16
C GLY A 40 1.73 19.27 -14.46
N ASP A 41 0.87 19.99 -13.73
CA ASP A 41 -0.17 19.39 -12.88
C ASP A 41 -1.20 18.55 -13.66
N ASN A 42 -1.45 18.89 -14.93
CA ASN A 42 -2.38 18.17 -15.81
C ASN A 42 -1.69 17.15 -16.72
N SER A 43 -0.41 16.83 -16.46
CA SER A 43 0.32 15.84 -17.25
C SER A 43 -0.13 14.42 -16.90
N PRO A 44 -0.11 13.48 -17.86
CA PRO A 44 -0.38 12.07 -17.57
C PRO A 44 0.64 11.48 -16.60
N GLU A 45 1.88 11.97 -16.60
CA GLU A 45 2.93 11.55 -15.67
C GLU A 45 2.59 11.94 -14.22
N CYS A 46 2.05 13.14 -14.01
CA CYS A 46 1.56 13.58 -12.69
C CYS A 46 0.40 12.69 -12.21
N ALA A 47 -0.56 12.37 -13.09
CA ALA A 47 -1.67 11.48 -12.76
C ALA A 47 -1.19 10.08 -12.34
N VAL A 48 -0.29 9.47 -13.12
CA VAL A 48 0.28 8.15 -12.80
C VAL A 48 1.05 8.16 -11.47
N ALA A 49 1.73 9.26 -11.15
CA ALA A 49 2.43 9.39 -9.87
C ALA A 49 1.46 9.44 -8.69
N TRP A 50 0.29 10.06 -8.86
CA TRP A 50 -0.79 10.05 -7.87
C TRP A 50 -1.48 8.69 -7.77
N ASP A 51 -1.74 8.00 -8.88
CA ASP A 51 -2.30 6.64 -8.88
C ASP A 51 -1.45 5.70 -8.01
N ARG A 52 -0.12 5.81 -8.11
CA ARG A 52 0.80 5.01 -7.28
C ARG A 52 0.65 5.29 -5.77
N ILE A 53 0.34 6.52 -5.38
CA ILE A 53 0.06 6.86 -3.98
C ILE A 53 -1.26 6.25 -3.54
N GLU A 54 -2.29 6.30 -4.39
CA GLU A 54 -3.60 5.70 -4.11
C GLU A 54 -3.48 4.19 -3.88
N GLU A 55 -2.72 3.48 -4.70
CA GLU A 55 -2.47 2.04 -4.54
C GLU A 55 -1.77 1.71 -3.21
N LEU A 56 -0.74 2.49 -2.84
CA LEU A 56 -0.05 2.30 -1.56
C LEU A 56 -0.97 2.58 -0.36
N GLN A 57 -1.86 3.57 -0.46
CA GLN A 57 -2.85 3.85 0.57
C GLN A 57 -3.89 2.75 0.67
N ALA A 58 -4.37 2.21 -0.46
CA ALA A 58 -5.29 1.08 -0.50
C ALA A 58 -4.67 -0.16 0.16
N GLN A 59 -3.40 -0.45 -0.15
CA GLN A 59 -2.65 -1.53 0.49
C GLN A 59 -2.54 -1.31 2.01
N ASN A 60 -2.23 -0.09 2.46
CA ASN A 60 -2.17 0.25 3.88
C ASN A 60 -3.52 0.02 4.57
N ALA A 61 -4.61 0.51 3.97
CA ALA A 61 -5.96 0.34 4.52
C ALA A 61 -6.35 -1.14 4.63
N HIS A 62 -6.05 -1.93 3.59
CA HIS A 62 -6.28 -3.37 3.61
C HIS A 62 -5.50 -4.06 4.75
N GLN A 63 -4.23 -3.71 4.93
CA GLN A 63 -3.43 -4.23 6.04
C GLN A 63 -3.98 -3.85 7.41
N GLN A 64 -4.54 -2.64 7.57
CA GLN A 64 -5.19 -2.24 8.82
C GLN A 64 -6.49 -3.01 9.06
N GLN A 65 -7.27 -3.29 8.01
CA GLN A 65 -8.46 -4.13 8.11
C GLN A 65 -8.11 -5.55 8.58
N LEU A 66 -7.03 -6.14 8.08
CA LEU A 66 -6.54 -7.45 8.52
C LEU A 66 -6.07 -7.45 9.99
N LYS A 67 -5.72 -6.28 10.52
CA LYS A 67 -5.36 -6.09 11.94
C LYS A 67 -6.57 -5.83 12.83
N HIS A 68 -7.81 -6.00 12.34
CA HIS A 68 -8.97 -5.98 13.21
C HIS A 68 -8.79 -7.01 14.33
N TYR A 69 -8.56 -6.50 15.53
CA TYR A 69 -8.58 -7.28 16.75
C TYR A 69 -10.03 -7.62 17.04
N LEU A 70 -10.28 -8.88 17.42
CA LEU A 70 -11.57 -9.30 17.93
C LEU A 70 -12.00 -8.34 19.05
N THR A 71 -13.24 -7.89 18.99
CA THR A 71 -13.86 -7.17 20.09
C THR A 71 -13.81 -8.02 21.35
N SER A 72 -13.98 -7.39 22.52
CA SER A 72 -14.00 -8.11 23.79
C SER A 72 -15.06 -9.21 23.81
N LEU A 73 -16.20 -8.98 23.16
CA LEU A 73 -17.27 -9.96 23.02
C LEU A 73 -16.88 -11.08 22.05
N GLU A 74 -16.37 -10.77 20.85
CA GLU A 74 -15.93 -11.80 19.89
C GLU A 74 -14.85 -12.71 20.49
N SER A 75 -13.85 -12.14 21.15
CA SER A 75 -12.79 -12.91 21.83
C SER A 75 -13.31 -13.71 23.04
N TYR A 76 -14.39 -13.25 23.68
CA TYR A 76 -15.07 -14.01 24.72
C TYR A 76 -15.85 -15.19 24.11
N CYS A 77 -16.62 -14.96 23.05
CA CYS A 77 -17.40 -15.98 22.37
C CYS A 77 -16.55 -17.04 21.68
N GLU A 78 -15.36 -16.71 21.17
CA GLU A 78 -14.41 -17.72 20.68
C GLU A 78 -13.94 -18.69 21.78
N ARG A 79 -13.86 -18.23 23.03
CA ARG A 79 -13.44 -19.05 24.17
C ARG A 79 -14.59 -19.77 24.86
N TYR A 80 -15.79 -19.19 24.81
CA TYR A 80 -17.00 -19.68 25.46
C TYR A 80 -18.19 -19.64 24.48
N PRO A 81 -18.21 -20.53 23.47
CA PRO A 81 -19.24 -20.51 22.43
C PRO A 81 -20.65 -20.87 22.94
N ASP A 82 -20.74 -21.49 24.12
CA ASP A 82 -21.97 -21.88 24.80
C ASP A 82 -22.54 -20.81 25.74
N ALA A 83 -21.82 -19.69 25.92
CA ALA A 83 -22.33 -18.56 26.69
C ALA A 83 -23.59 -17.98 26.02
N VAL A 84 -24.55 -17.52 26.83
CA VAL A 84 -25.86 -17.06 26.36
C VAL A 84 -25.75 -15.85 25.43
N GLU A 85 -24.73 -15.02 25.61
CA GLU A 85 -24.41 -13.86 24.79
C GLU A 85 -23.85 -14.24 23.40
N CYS A 86 -23.48 -15.50 23.19
CA CYS A 86 -22.78 -15.99 22.00
C CYS A 86 -23.62 -16.97 21.16
N LEU A 87 -24.82 -17.34 21.62
CA LEU A 87 -25.71 -18.26 20.92
C LEU A 87 -26.27 -17.59 19.65
N ILE A 88 -25.92 -18.16 18.49
CA ILE A 88 -26.47 -17.78 17.19
C ILE A 88 -27.48 -18.86 16.78
N TYR A 89 -28.69 -18.43 16.45
CA TYR A 89 -29.77 -19.31 16.00
C TYR A 89 -30.01 -19.13 14.50
N ASP A 90 -29.96 -20.22 13.74
CA ASP A 90 -30.43 -20.22 12.35
C ASP A 90 -31.96 -20.13 12.34
N LEU A 91 -32.51 -19.18 11.57
CA LEU A 91 -33.95 -18.92 11.43
C LEU A 91 -34.52 -19.55 10.16
#